data_AF-A0A2M7H4U3-F1
#
_entry.id   AF-A0A2M7H4U3-F1
#
_cell.length_a   1.000
_cell.length_b   1.000
_cell.length_c   1.000
_cell.angle_alpha   90.00
_cell.angle_beta   90.00
_cell.angle_gamma   90.00
#
_symmetry.space_group_name_H-M   'P 1'
#
loop_
_entity.id
_entity.type
_entity.pdbx_description
1 polymer ?
#
loop_
_entity_poly.entity_id
_entity_poly.type
_entity_poly.pdbx_seq_one_letter_code
_entity_poly.pdbx_strand_id
1 'polypeptide(L)'
;MPYKSFHSLLIVLFLLLTGCGRYVEPVPPEILAPEPVKDFSAVAAEDGVVFSFHSSEKDNRGKPLQTLEGYNIYRKQLTEEDMSIFKREGYSLVTTIQDSHLKPLQELQQQA
;
A
#
# COMPACT_ATOMS: atom_id res chain seq x y z
N MET A 1 54.90 -2.27 -27.10
CA MET A 1 53.48 -1.87 -27.30
C MET A 1 52.69 -1.96 -25.99
N PRO A 2 52.70 -0.92 -25.11
CA PRO A 2 51.94 -0.93 -23.85
C PRO A 2 50.72 0.03 -23.81
N TYR A 3 50.40 0.74 -24.89
CA TYR A 3 49.38 1.81 -24.89
C TYR A 3 47.91 1.31 -24.86
N LYS A 4 47.66 0.04 -25.24
CA LYS A 4 46.29 -0.54 -25.25
C LYS A 4 45.73 -0.75 -23.84
N SER A 5 46.58 -1.13 -22.87
CA SER A 5 46.16 -1.33 -21.48
C SER A 5 45.89 -0.01 -20.77
N PHE A 6 46.61 1.05 -21.14
CA PHE A 6 46.46 2.39 -20.57
C PHE A 6 45.17 3.08 -21.03
N HIS A 7 44.79 2.92 -22.30
CA HIS A 7 43.51 3.41 -22.83
C HIS A 7 42.30 2.74 -22.17
N SER A 8 42.36 1.42 -21.94
CA SER A 8 41.29 0.68 -21.28
C SER A 8 41.06 1.16 -19.84
N LEU A 9 42.13 1.46 -19.11
CA LEU A 9 42.05 1.95 -17.72
C LEU A 9 41.48 3.37 -17.63
N LEU A 10 41.81 4.23 -18.62
CA LEU A 10 41.28 5.59 -18.76
C LEU A 10 39.77 5.60 -19.04
N ILE A 11 39.27 4.67 -19.85
CA ILE A 11 37.84 4.55 -20.16
C ILE A 11 37.04 4.12 -18.93
N VAL A 12 37.55 3.16 -18.15
CA VAL A 12 36.90 2.71 -16.90
C VAL A 12 36.87 3.83 -15.86
N LEU A 13 37.96 4.60 -15.73
CA LEU A 13 38.02 5.76 -14.84
C LEU A 13 36.99 6.84 -15.25
N PHE A 14 36.81 7.07 -16.54
CA PHE A 14 35.84 8.04 -17.04
C PHE A 14 34.39 7.59 -16.80
N LEU A 15 34.10 6.29 -16.93
CA LEU A 15 32.80 5.69 -16.63
C LEU A 15 32.43 5.75 -15.14
N LEU A 16 33.41 5.67 -14.24
CA LEU A 16 33.19 5.81 -12.80
C LEU A 16 32.85 7.25 -12.39
N LEU A 17 33.32 8.24 -13.16
CA LEU A 17 33.10 9.66 -12.88
C LEU A 17 31.76 10.20 -13.42
N THR A 18 31.09 9.47 -14.32
CA THR A 18 29.78 9.89 -14.89
C THR A 18 28.57 9.30 -14.15
N GLY A 19 28.79 8.48 -13.13
CA GLY A 19 27.74 7.93 -12.28
C GLY A 19 27.15 8.97 -11.33
N CYS A 20 26.27 9.84 -11.83
CA CYS A 20 25.57 10.81 -10.99
C CYS A 20 24.39 10.12 -10.28
N GLY A 21 24.63 9.59 -9.07
CA GLY A 21 23.58 9.07 -8.21
C GLY A 21 22.67 10.21 -7.76
N ARG A 22 21.53 10.40 -8.44
CA ARG A 22 20.54 11.41 -8.06
C ARG A 22 19.60 10.82 -7.01
N TYR A 23 19.58 11.44 -5.83
CA TYR A 23 18.57 11.14 -4.82
C TYR A 23 17.20 11.52 -5.37
N VAL A 24 16.29 10.55 -5.35
CA VAL A 24 14.88 10.76 -5.67
C VAL A 24 14.20 11.33 -4.43
N GLU A 25 13.19 12.17 -4.65
CA GLU A 25 12.38 12.67 -3.55
C GLU A 25 11.75 11.51 -2.77
N PRO A 26 11.75 11.56 -1.43
CA PRO A 26 11.15 10.52 -0.61
C PRO A 26 9.64 10.47 -0.89
N VAL A 27 9.13 9.27 -1.21
CA VAL A 27 7.70 9.04 -1.38
C VAL A 27 7.09 8.69 -0.01
N PRO A 28 6.08 9.44 0.47
CA PRO A 28 5.38 9.10 1.70
C PRO A 28 4.74 7.70 1.63
N PRO A 29 4.79 6.92 2.71
CA PRO A 29 4.17 5.59 2.75
C PRO A 29 2.65 5.65 2.55
N GLU A 30 2.00 6.75 2.93
CA GLU A 30 0.55 6.94 2.79
C GLU A 30 0.10 6.92 1.33
N ILE A 31 0.97 7.33 0.39
CA ILE A 31 0.64 7.28 -1.04
C ILE A 31 0.69 5.83 -1.59
N LEU A 32 1.37 4.93 -0.89
CA LEU A 32 1.43 3.50 -1.22
C LEU A 32 0.33 2.70 -0.53
N ALA A 33 -0.42 3.32 0.38
CA ALA A 33 -1.52 2.65 1.07
C ALA A 33 -2.66 2.28 0.09
N PRO A 34 -3.42 1.22 0.38
CA PRO A 34 -4.64 0.89 -0.35
C PRO A 34 -5.62 2.06 -0.43
N GLU A 35 -6.32 2.16 -1.55
CA GLU A 35 -7.48 3.05 -1.66
C GLU A 35 -8.56 2.67 -0.62
N PRO A 36 -9.45 3.58 -0.23
CA PRO A 36 -10.60 3.24 0.60
C PRO A 36 -11.47 2.15 -0.03
N VAL A 37 -12.02 1.26 0.79
CA VAL A 37 -12.98 0.23 0.35
C VAL A 37 -14.21 0.88 -0.28
N LYS A 38 -14.81 0.20 -1.25
CA LYS A 38 -15.97 0.71 -2.02
C LYS A 38 -17.26 0.04 -1.56
N ASP A 39 -18.37 0.73 -1.77
CA ASP A 39 -19.73 0.24 -1.48
C ASP A 39 -19.90 -0.32 -0.06
N PHE A 40 -19.26 0.36 0.92
CA PHE A 40 -19.30 -0.05 2.31
C PHE A 40 -20.74 0.07 2.87
N SER A 41 -21.20 -1.00 3.49
CA SER A 41 -22.46 -1.06 4.21
C SER A 41 -22.31 -1.84 5.51
N ALA A 42 -23.13 -1.47 6.50
CA ALA A 42 -23.19 -2.11 7.80
C ALA A 42 -24.66 -2.36 8.16
N VAL A 43 -25.01 -3.62 8.43
CA VAL A 43 -26.38 -4.02 8.75
C VAL A 43 -26.38 -4.79 10.07
N ALA A 44 -27.29 -4.42 10.98
CA ALA A 44 -27.49 -5.17 12.22
C ALA A 44 -28.15 -6.53 11.92
N ALA A 45 -27.64 -7.59 12.55
CA ALA A 45 -28.14 -8.95 12.50
C ALA A 45 -28.38 -9.48 13.93
N GLU A 46 -29.00 -10.65 14.08
CA GLU A 46 -29.30 -11.22 15.41
C GLU A 46 -28.05 -11.34 16.30
N ASP A 47 -26.93 -11.78 15.72
CA ASP A 47 -25.68 -12.03 16.46
C ASP A 47 -24.63 -10.92 16.33
N GLY A 48 -24.97 -9.77 15.72
CA GLY A 48 -24.01 -8.66 15.61
C GLY A 48 -24.24 -7.72 14.43
N VAL A 49 -23.15 -7.35 13.75
CA VAL A 49 -23.17 -6.44 12.61
C VAL A 49 -22.46 -7.08 11.44
N VAL A 50 -23.12 -7.11 10.28
CA VAL A 50 -22.55 -7.58 9.02
C VAL A 50 -22.00 -6.38 8.27
N PHE A 51 -20.70 -6.42 7.95
CA PHE A 51 -20.06 -5.45 7.08
C PHE A 51 -19.92 -6.03 5.67
N SER A 52 -20.33 -5.27 4.66
CA SER A 52 -20.16 -5.63 3.26
C SER A 52 -19.47 -4.49 2.52
N PHE A 53 -18.43 -4.81 1.75
CA PHE A 53 -17.66 -3.85 0.97
C PHE A 53 -16.90 -4.55 -0.15
N HIS A 54 -16.52 -3.79 -1.17
CA HIS A 54 -15.60 -4.23 -2.21
C HIS A 54 -14.16 -3.95 -1.79
N SER A 55 -13.33 -4.97 -1.97
CA SER A 55 -11.90 -4.91 -1.69
C SER A 55 -11.19 -3.91 -2.61
N SER A 56 -10.12 -3.31 -2.07
CA SER A 56 -9.26 -2.41 -2.83
C SER A 56 -8.23 -3.19 -3.62
N GLU A 57 -8.18 -2.95 -4.93
CA GLU A 57 -7.16 -3.54 -5.81
C GLU A 57 -6.06 -2.54 -6.18
N LYS A 58 -6.21 -1.27 -5.74
CA LYS A 58 -5.33 -0.16 -6.11
C LYS A 58 -4.85 0.62 -4.89
N ASP A 59 -3.67 1.23 -5.03
CA ASP A 59 -3.16 2.20 -4.07
C ASP A 59 -3.80 3.59 -4.28
N ASN A 60 -3.49 4.53 -3.40
CA ASN A 60 -3.96 5.93 -3.50
C ASN A 60 -3.50 6.68 -4.77
N ARG A 61 -2.59 6.11 -5.58
CA ARG A 61 -2.17 6.63 -6.89
C ARG A 61 -2.95 6.01 -8.04
N GLY A 62 -3.87 5.09 -7.76
CA GLY A 62 -4.59 4.31 -8.74
C GLY A 62 -3.77 3.18 -9.38
N LYS A 63 -2.58 2.87 -8.84
CA LYS A 63 -1.77 1.74 -9.33
C LYS A 63 -2.19 0.44 -8.67
N PRO A 64 -2.06 -0.72 -9.34
CA PRO A 64 -2.38 -2.02 -8.74
C PRO A 64 -1.61 -2.25 -7.44
N LEU A 65 -2.30 -2.75 -6.41
CA LEU A 65 -1.69 -3.19 -5.18
C LEU A 65 -0.87 -4.45 -5.42
N GLN A 66 0.35 -4.46 -4.89
CA GLN A 66 1.20 -5.64 -4.94
C GLN A 66 0.76 -6.67 -3.92
N THR A 67 0.36 -6.20 -2.74
CA THR A 67 -0.05 -7.03 -1.60
C THR A 67 -1.15 -6.34 -0.84
N LEU A 68 -2.01 -7.16 -0.25
CA LEU A 68 -2.97 -6.80 0.78
C LEU A 68 -2.92 -7.95 1.78
N GLU A 69 -2.78 -7.63 3.06
CA GLU A 69 -2.73 -8.64 4.13
C GLU A 69 -4.10 -8.87 4.75
N GLY A 70 -4.95 -7.84 4.75
CA GLY A 70 -6.20 -7.88 5.47
C GLY A 70 -6.74 -6.50 5.85
N TYR A 71 -7.75 -6.53 6.71
CA TYR A 71 -8.48 -5.37 7.22
C TYR A 71 -8.46 -5.36 8.74
N ASN A 72 -8.31 -4.18 9.31
CA ASN A 72 -8.46 -3.97 10.76
C ASN A 72 -9.82 -3.32 11.04
N ILE A 73 -10.62 -3.96 11.89
CA ILE A 73 -11.92 -3.46 12.30
C ILE A 73 -11.75 -2.74 13.63
N TYR A 74 -12.09 -1.45 13.65
CA TYR A 74 -12.00 -0.61 14.84
C TYR A 74 -13.39 -0.24 15.35
N ARG A 75 -13.54 -0.16 16.67
CA ARG A 75 -14.77 0.29 17.33
C ARG A 75 -14.46 1.39 18.32
N LYS A 76 -15.32 2.41 18.33
CA LYS A 76 -15.33 3.49 19.32
C LYS A 76 -16.73 3.59 19.92
N GLN A 77 -16.81 3.78 21.23
CA GLN A 77 -18.04 4.18 21.90
C GLN A 77 -18.19 5.69 21.75
N LEU A 78 -19.31 6.14 21.19
CA LEU A 78 -19.58 7.57 21.01
C LEU A 78 -20.16 8.15 22.30
N THR A 79 -19.63 9.29 22.72
CA THR A 79 -20.12 10.11 23.83
C THR A 79 -20.68 11.44 23.29
N GLU A 80 -21.43 12.19 24.11
CA GLU A 80 -21.99 13.49 23.68
C GLU A 80 -20.91 14.52 23.30
N GLU A 81 -19.68 14.35 23.81
CA GLU A 81 -18.53 15.20 23.53
C GLU A 81 -17.85 14.85 22.20
N ASP A 82 -18.17 13.71 21.59
CA ASP A 82 -17.57 13.22 20.34
C ASP A 82 -18.14 13.87 19.06
N MET A 83 -18.72 15.07 19.17
CA MET A 83 -19.31 15.79 18.01
C MET A 83 -18.33 16.02 16.85
N SER A 84 -17.01 15.85 17.06
CA SER A 84 -16.03 15.78 15.98
C SER A 84 -15.79 14.33 15.52
N ILE A 85 -16.46 13.95 14.43
CA ILE A 85 -16.32 12.65 13.73
C ILE A 85 -14.86 12.37 13.31
N PHE A 86 -14.00 13.40 13.28
CA PHE A 86 -12.61 13.31 12.84
C PHE A 86 -11.59 13.00 13.95
N LYS A 87 -12.00 12.95 15.22
CA LYS A 87 -11.07 12.63 16.32
C LYS A 87 -10.80 11.12 16.35
N ARG A 88 -9.62 10.72 15.86
CA ARG A 88 -9.17 9.32 15.78
C ARG A 88 -8.81 8.68 17.13
N GLU A 89 -8.93 9.41 18.23
CA GLU A 89 -8.71 8.87 19.58
C GLU A 89 -9.93 8.09 20.08
N GLY A 90 -9.68 7.05 20.87
CA GLY A 90 -10.72 6.22 21.50
C GLY A 90 -11.22 5.04 20.65
N TYR A 91 -10.60 4.79 19.49
CA TYR A 91 -10.85 3.56 18.74
C TYR A 91 -10.06 2.40 19.37
N SER A 92 -10.73 1.28 19.53
CA SER A 92 -10.14 0.00 19.93
C SER A 92 -10.18 -0.97 18.75
N LEU A 93 -9.10 -1.72 18.55
CA LEU A 93 -9.08 -2.80 17.54
C LEU A 93 -10.00 -3.93 18.04
N VAL A 94 -11.02 -4.25 17.25
CA VAL A 94 -11.94 -5.36 17.52
C VAL A 94 -11.36 -6.65 16.99
N THR A 95 -10.92 -6.64 15.73
CA THR A 95 -10.38 -7.82 15.05
C THR A 95 -9.60 -7.43 13.80
N THR A 96 -8.81 -8.39 13.30
CA THR A 96 -8.12 -8.33 12.02
C THR A 96 -8.64 -9.45 11.12
N ILE A 97 -9.13 -9.10 9.95
CA ILE A 97 -9.60 -10.02 8.92
C ILE A 97 -8.44 -10.23 7.96
N GLN A 98 -7.94 -11.46 7.82
CA GLN A 98 -6.92 -11.75 6.81
C GLN A 98 -7.54 -11.82 5.43
N ASP A 99 -6.86 -11.24 4.44
CA ASP A 99 -7.28 -11.25 3.06
C ASP A 99 -6.07 -11.40 2.14
N SER A 100 -6.05 -12.46 1.34
CA SER A 100 -4.98 -12.77 0.38
C SER A 100 -5.49 -12.88 -1.07
N HIS A 101 -6.65 -12.31 -1.40
CA HIS A 101 -7.29 -12.45 -2.72
C HIS A 101 -6.47 -11.90 -3.89
N LEU A 102 -5.57 -10.94 -3.66
CA LEU A 102 -4.76 -10.34 -4.73
C LEU A 102 -3.82 -11.36 -5.40
N LYS A 103 -3.34 -12.38 -4.68
CA LYS A 103 -2.45 -13.41 -5.26
C LYS A 103 -3.17 -14.25 -6.33
N PRO A 104 -4.33 -14.90 -6.04
CA PRO A 104 -5.12 -15.56 -7.06
C PRO A 104 -5.51 -14.65 -8.22
N LEU A 105 -5.86 -13.38 -7.94
CA LEU A 105 -6.27 -12.44 -8.98
C LEU A 105 -5.13 -12.18 -9.98
N GLN A 106 -3.91 -11.97 -9.49
CA GLN A 106 -2.72 -11.81 -10.33
C GLN A 106 -2.43 -13.08 -11.15
N GLU A 107 -2.59 -14.26 -10.57
CA GLU A 107 -2.40 -15.54 -11.28
C GLU A 107 -3.39 -15.68 -12.44
N LEU A 108 -4.67 -15.35 -12.22
CA LEU A 108 -5.70 -15.39 -13.26
C LEU A 108 -5.43 -14.38 -14.38
N GLN A 109 -4.96 -13.17 -14.05
CA GLN A 109 -4.60 -12.16 -15.04
C GLN A 109 -3.42 -12.57 -15.93
N GLN A 110 -2.47 -13.37 -15.40
CA GLN A 110 -1.32 -13.85 -16.17
C GLN A 110 -1.66 -15.02 -17.10
N GLN A 111 -2.82 -15.68 -16.90
CA GLN A 111 -3.27 -16.82 -17.71
C GLN A 111 -4.19 -16.43 -18.88
N ALA A 112 -4.62 -15.17 -18.94
CA ALA A 112 -5.46 -14.60 -20.00
C ALA A 112 -4.63 -13.93 -21.11
#